data_AF-A0A7X0JVK1-F1
#
_entry.id   AF-A0A7X0JVK1-F1
#
_cell.length_a   1.000
_cell.length_b   1.000
_cell.length_c   1.000
_cell.angle_alpha   90.00
_cell.angle_beta   90.00
_cell.angle_gamma   90.00
#
_symmetry.space_group_name_H-M   'P 1'
#
loop_
_entity.id
_entity.type
_entity.pdbx_description
1 polymer ?
#
loop_
_entity_poly.entity_id
_entity_poly.type
_entity_poly.pdbx_seq_one_letter_code
_entity_poly.pdbx_strand_id
1 'polypeptide(L)'
;MNKEVSEESWWLMSSSFPDLNWARLRVTSYGEAEVLDMDGVLHRFSSPNAAKEWLLEDEFVSYSSLDGEDEMEYGINLAELVLPSASTAKELVKLMYVQSNV
;
A
#
# COMPACT_ATOMS: atom_id res chain seq x y z
N MET A 1 9.46 -23.64 0.43
CA MET A 1 9.36 -23.06 1.78
C MET A 1 8.58 -21.78 1.63
N ASN A 2 7.35 -21.69 2.13
CA ASN A 2 6.62 -20.42 2.14
C ASN A 2 7.42 -19.47 3.04
N LYS A 3 7.87 -18.33 2.52
CA LYS A 3 8.51 -17.31 3.36
C LYS A 3 7.43 -16.80 4.30
N GLU A 4 7.58 -17.02 5.60
CA GLU A 4 6.64 -16.48 6.58
C GLU A 4 6.71 -14.95 6.56
N VAL A 5 5.56 -14.28 6.58
CA VAL A 5 5.48 -12.82 6.61
C VAL A 5 5.60 -12.40 8.07
N SER A 6 6.58 -11.55 8.39
CA SER A 6 6.79 -11.00 9.72
C SER A 6 6.09 -9.65 9.92
N GLU A 7 5.92 -8.86 8.86
CA GLU A 7 5.28 -7.54 8.88
C GLU A 7 4.50 -7.32 7.58
N GLU A 8 3.35 -6.66 7.68
CA GLU A 8 2.55 -6.21 6.53
C GLU A 8 2.12 -4.76 6.79
N SER A 9 2.26 -3.90 5.78
CA SER A 9 1.78 -2.50 5.81
C SER A 9 1.16 -2.09 4.48
N TRP A 10 0.27 -1.12 4.55
CA TRP A 10 -0.47 -0.57 3.41
C TRP A 10 -0.05 0.87 3.16
N TRP A 11 0.02 1.22 1.88
CA TRP A 11 0.54 2.49 1.39
C TRP A 11 -0.42 3.04 0.33
N LEU A 12 -0.51 4.36 0.23
CA LEU A 12 -1.35 5.09 -0.72
C LEU A 12 -0.50 6.06 -1.52
N MET A 13 -0.67 6.10 -2.84
CA MET A 13 -0.01 7.11 -3.69
C MET A 13 -0.68 8.46 -3.46
N SER A 14 0.01 9.41 -2.84
CA SER A 14 -0.57 10.68 -2.44
C SER A 14 -1.02 11.52 -3.63
N SER A 15 -0.34 11.41 -4.77
CA SER A 15 -0.72 12.10 -6.00
C SER A 15 -1.98 11.54 -6.68
N SER A 16 -2.53 10.42 -6.21
CA SER A 16 -3.80 9.87 -6.71
C SER A 16 -5.02 10.37 -5.93
N PHE A 17 -4.84 10.98 -4.76
CA PHE A 17 -5.97 11.41 -3.94
C PHE A 17 -6.88 12.42 -4.69
N PRO A 18 -8.21 12.35 -4.51
CA PRO A 18 -8.92 11.52 -3.52
C PRO A 18 -9.17 10.07 -3.97
N ASP A 19 -8.78 9.68 -5.20
CA ASP A 19 -8.79 8.27 -5.58
C ASP A 19 -7.75 7.51 -4.76
N LEU A 20 -8.09 6.28 -4.35
CA LEU A 20 -7.22 5.47 -3.52
C LEU A 20 -6.45 4.50 -4.41
N ASN A 21 -5.16 4.78 -4.60
CA ASN A 21 -4.22 3.89 -5.26
C ASN A 21 -3.33 3.20 -4.21
N TRP A 22 -3.66 1.95 -3.91
CA TRP A 22 -3.03 1.16 -2.86
C TRP A 22 -1.80 0.40 -3.34
N ALA A 23 -0.80 0.30 -2.46
CA ALA A 23 0.26 -0.68 -2.52
C ALA A 23 0.37 -1.43 -1.18
N ARG A 24 0.77 -2.71 -1.23
CA ARG A 24 1.00 -3.53 -0.04
C ARG A 24 2.46 -3.92 0.08
N LEU A 25 3.09 -3.52 1.18
CA LEU A 25 4.42 -3.95 1.56
C LEU A 25 4.34 -5.14 2.52
N ARG A 26 5.06 -6.22 2.21
CA ARG A 26 5.28 -7.36 3.10
C ARG A 26 6.75 -7.56 3.37
N VAL A 27 7.09 -7.79 4.63
CA VAL A 27 8.43 -8.20 5.05
C VAL A 27 8.38 -9.66 5.44
N THR A 28 9.34 -10.42 4.93
CA THR A 28 9.51 -11.84 5.28
C THR A 28 10.31 -11.99 6.56
N SER A 29 10.19 -13.15 7.23
CA SER A 29 10.98 -13.49 8.41
C SER A 29 12.50 -13.56 8.16
N TYR A 30 12.92 -13.55 6.88
CA TYR A 30 14.33 -13.49 6.47
C TYR A 30 14.84 -12.06 6.21
N GLY A 31 13.99 -11.05 6.39
CA GLY A 31 14.35 -9.64 6.17
C GLY A 31 14.28 -9.18 4.71
N GLU A 32 13.83 -10.02 3.78
CA GLU A 32 13.50 -9.56 2.43
C GLU A 32 12.11 -8.91 2.41
N ALA A 33 11.86 -8.03 1.45
CA ALA A 33 10.58 -7.35 1.30
C ALA A 33 9.98 -7.50 -0.09
N GLU A 34 8.66 -7.45 -0.15
CA GLU A 34 7.87 -7.52 -1.38
C GLU A 34 6.84 -6.39 -1.38
N VAL A 35 6.76 -5.63 -2.48
CA VAL A 35 5.70 -4.65 -2.70
C VAL A 35 4.81 -5.16 -3.83
N LEU A 36 3.51 -5.27 -3.57
CA LEU A 36 2.49 -5.47 -4.60
C LEU A 36 1.82 -4.13 -4.86
N ASP A 37 1.79 -3.65 -6.10
CA ASP A 37 1.10 -2.41 -6.50
C ASP A 37 -0.28 -2.69 -7.16
N MET A 38 -1.01 -1.61 -7.48
CA MET A 38 -2.33 -1.70 -8.10
C MET A 38 -2.31 -2.27 -9.53
N ASP A 39 -1.17 -2.26 -10.21
CA ASP A 39 -0.99 -2.89 -11.52
C ASP A 39 -0.80 -4.41 -11.41
N GLY A 40 -0.67 -4.92 -10.19
CA GLY A 40 -0.42 -6.32 -9.89
C GLY A 40 1.03 -6.74 -10.11
N VAL A 41 1.95 -5.79 -10.17
CA VAL A 41 3.40 -6.05 -10.24
C VAL A 41 3.92 -6.32 -8.83
N LEU A 42 4.72 -7.38 -8.69
CA LEU A 42 5.37 -7.75 -7.44
C LEU A 42 6.85 -7.36 -7.48
N HIS A 43 7.18 -6.24 -6.85
CA HIS A 43 8.55 -5.76 -6.69
C HIS A 43 9.21 -6.46 -5.49
N ARG A 44 10.47 -6.87 -5.65
CA ARG A 44 11.20 -7.64 -4.63
C ARG A 44 12.46 -6.91 -4.22
N PHE A 45 12.68 -6.81 -2.92
CA PHE A 45 13.78 -6.07 -2.34
C PHE A 45 14.54 -6.93 -1.34
N SER A 46 15.85 -6.72 -1.27
CA SER A 46 16.73 -7.42 -0.30
C SER A 46 16.55 -6.94 1.14
N SER A 47 15.89 -5.79 1.35
CA SER A 47 15.61 -5.23 2.68
C SER A 47 14.29 -4.45 2.70
N PRO A 48 13.66 -4.27 3.88
CA PRO A 48 12.46 -3.45 4.02
C PRO A 48 12.75 -1.96 3.79
N ASN A 49 13.97 -1.51 4.08
CA ASN A 49 14.37 -0.13 3.89
C ASN A 49 14.35 0.25 2.40
N ALA A 50 14.96 -0.59 1.54
CA ALA A 50 14.94 -0.37 0.10
C ALA A 50 13.52 -0.36 -0.49
N ALA A 51 12.62 -1.20 0.04
CA ALA A 51 11.22 -1.20 -0.37
C ALA A 51 10.48 0.09 0.03
N LYS A 52 10.75 0.61 1.24
CA LYS A 52 10.19 1.88 1.72
C LYS A 52 10.74 3.07 0.94
N GLU A 53 12.03 3.09 0.62
CA GLU A 53 12.65 4.11 -0.23
C GLU A 53 11.98 4.14 -1.61
N TRP A 54 11.81 2.97 -2.25
CA TRP A 54 11.12 2.87 -3.54
C TRP A 54 9.68 3.38 -3.50
N LEU A 55 8.93 3.07 -2.43
CA LEU A 55 7.58 3.59 -2.22
C LEU A 55 7.57 5.12 -2.11
N LEU A 56 8.47 5.69 -1.30
CA LEU A 56 8.58 7.13 -1.10
C LEU A 56 8.99 7.87 -2.38
N GLU A 57 9.86 7.27 -3.20
CA GLU A 57 10.27 7.82 -4.50
C GLU A 57 9.10 7.92 -5.50
N ASP A 58 8.11 7.03 -5.39
CA ASP A 58 6.90 7.00 -6.23
C ASP A 58 5.68 7.62 -5.53
N GLU A 59 5.94 8.54 -4.59
CA GLU A 59 4.94 9.35 -3.87
C GLU A 59 3.95 8.53 -3.02
N PHE A 60 4.32 7.32 -2.59
CA PHE A 60 3.52 6.58 -1.63
C PHE A 60 3.76 7.06 -0.20
N VAL A 61 2.66 7.24 0.54
CA VAL A 61 2.63 7.50 1.97
C VAL A 61 2.07 6.29 2.73
N SER A 62 2.55 6.07 3.96
CA SER A 62 2.06 4.97 4.79
C SER A 62 0.63 5.25 5.22
N TYR A 63 -0.28 4.30 5.04
CA TYR A 63 -1.66 4.44 5.53
C TYR A 63 -1.70 4.67 7.04
N SER A 64 -0.80 4.01 7.79
CA SER A 64 -0.74 4.15 9.25
C SER A 64 -0.18 5.49 9.73
N SER A 65 0.38 6.31 8.84
CA SER A 65 0.86 7.65 9.19
C SER A 65 -0.14 8.75 8.86
N LEU A 66 -1.23 8.44 8.15
CA LEU A 66 -2.25 9.43 7.82
C LEU A 66 -3.00 9.89 9.06
N ASP A 67 -3.27 11.19 9.14
CA ASP A 67 -4.00 11.81 10.23
C ASP A 67 -5.11 12.78 9.75
N GLY A 68 -5.67 13.56 10.68
CA GLY A 68 -6.77 14.48 10.36
C GLY A 68 -6.35 15.70 9.54
N GLU A 69 -5.06 16.09 9.54
CA GLU A 69 -4.55 17.11 8.64
C GLU A 69 -4.52 16.55 7.21
N ASP A 70 -4.07 15.30 7.05
CA ASP A 70 -4.09 14.59 5.76
C ASP A 70 -5.52 14.38 5.23
N GLU A 71 -6.51 14.09 6.09
CA GLU A 71 -7.93 13.99 5.69
C GLU A 71 -8.40 15.26 4.96
N MET A 72 -8.06 16.42 5.52
CA MET A 72 -8.42 17.72 4.96
C MET A 72 -7.61 18.04 3.69
N GLU A 73 -6.32 17.72 3.67
CA GLU A 73 -5.44 17.98 2.52
C GLU A 73 -5.80 17.15 1.30
N TYR A 74 -6.04 15.85 1.51
CA TYR A 74 -6.29 14.89 0.42
C TYR A 74 -7.78 14.70 0.09
N GLY A 75 -8.69 15.31 0.86
CA GLY A 75 -10.13 15.18 0.63
C GLY A 75 -10.63 13.74 0.84
N ILE A 76 -10.06 13.05 1.81
CA ILE A 76 -10.42 11.67 2.19
C ILE A 76 -11.06 11.64 3.58
N ASN A 77 -11.73 10.53 3.89
CA ASN A 77 -12.21 10.23 5.23
C ASN A 77 -11.58 8.90 5.69
N LEU A 78 -10.63 8.96 6.62
CA LEU A 78 -9.88 7.80 7.12
C LEU A 78 -10.80 6.77 7.75
N ALA A 79 -11.90 7.20 8.38
CA ALA A 79 -12.88 6.29 8.97
C ALA A 79 -13.70 5.52 7.91
N GLU A 80 -13.72 5.98 6.66
CA GLU A 80 -14.40 5.32 5.53
C GLU A 80 -13.45 4.49 4.67
N LEU A 81 -12.13 4.60 4.86
CA LEU A 81 -11.17 3.81 4.09
C LEU A 81 -11.24 2.34 4.47
N VAL A 82 -11.37 1.49 3.45
CA VAL A 82 -11.38 0.03 3.60
C VAL A 82 -10.09 -0.53 3.00
N LEU A 83 -9.29 -1.19 3.83
CA LEU A 83 -8.09 -1.88 3.35
C LEU A 83 -8.45 -2.98 2.34
N PRO A 84 -7.75 -3.09 1.20
CA PRO A 84 -7.97 -4.16 0.25
C PRO A 84 -7.76 -5.53 0.91
N SER A 85 -8.71 -6.45 0.75
CA SER A 85 -8.62 -7.79 1.33
C SER A 85 -9.22 -8.84 0.40
N ALA A 86 -8.44 -9.87 0.08
CA ALA A 86 -8.85 -10.99 -0.75
C ALA A 86 -7.98 -12.23 -0.52
N SER A 87 -8.48 -13.40 -0.91
CA SER A 87 -7.77 -14.67 -0.74
C SER A 87 -6.64 -14.89 -1.76
N THR A 88 -6.65 -14.16 -2.87
CA THR A 88 -5.63 -14.26 -3.92
C THR A 88 -5.07 -12.89 -4.29
N ALA A 89 -3.81 -12.83 -4.71
CA ALA A 89 -3.21 -11.57 -5.20
C ALA A 89 -4.00 -10.99 -6.38
N LYS A 90 -4.50 -11.85 -7.28
CA LYS A 90 -5.31 -11.43 -8.44
C LYS A 90 -6.62 -10.76 -8.04
N GLU A 91 -7.28 -11.25 -6.98
CA GLU A 91 -8.49 -10.63 -6.46
C GLU A 91 -8.16 -9.37 -5.65
N LEU A 92 -7.06 -9.39 -4.92
CA LEU A 92 -6.59 -8.26 -4.13
C LEU A 92 -6.34 -7.04 -5.01
N VAL A 93 -5.63 -7.22 -6.13
CA VAL A 93 -5.31 -6.16 -7.11
C VAL A 93 -6.56 -5.43 -7.60
N LYS A 94 -7.69 -6.15 -7.77
CA LYS A 94 -8.96 -5.53 -8.19
C LYS A 94 -9.56 -4.57 -7.17
N LEU A 95 -9.11 -4.65 -5.92
CA LEU A 95 -9.54 -3.81 -4.80
C LEU A 95 -8.51 -2.71 -4.49
N MET A 96 -7.36 -2.71 -5.15
CA MET A 96 -6.25 -1.79 -4.87
C MET A 96 -6.39 -0.43 -5.57
N TYR A 97 -7.40 -0.25 -6.41
CA TYR A 97 -7.80 1.07 -6.90
C TYR A 97 -9.27 1.32 -6.56
N VAL A 98 -9.54 2.43 -5.87
CA VAL A 98 -10.90 2.88 -5.54
C VAL A 98 -11.07 4.30 -6.05
N GLN A 99 -11.92 4.47 -7.04
CA GLN A 99 -12.29 5.80 -7.53
C GLN A 99 -13.16 6.50 -6.50
N SER A 100 -12.81 7.73 -6.16
CA SER A 100 -13.63 8.59 -5.32
C SER A 100 -14.83 9.13 -6.11
N ASN A 101 -15.97 9.28 -5.45
CA ASN A 101 -17.20 9.80 -6.06
C ASN A 101 -17.42 11.30 -5.78
N VAL A 102 -16.38 11.99 -5.32
CA VAL A 102 -16.42 13.42 -4.99
C VAL A 102 -16.53 14.32 -6.22
#